data_AF-A0A2S6WCK0-F1
#
_entry.id   AF-A0A2S6WCK0-F1
#
_cell.length_a   1.000
_cell.length_b   1.000
_cell.length_c   1.000
_cell.angle_alpha   90.00
_cell.angle_beta   90.00
_cell.angle_gamma   90.00
#
_symmetry.space_group_name_H-M   'P 1'
#
loop_
_entity.id
_entity.type
_entity.pdbx_description
1 polymer ?
#
loop_
_entity_poly.entity_id
_entity_poly.type
_entity_poly.pdbx_seq_one_letter_code
_entity_poly.pdbx_strand_id
1 'polypeptide(L)'
;MSRKLRVRQAQTVLPFGVGAVLDIQGESFVATGIGDWPRKRQPVDSPRLAARLRVSGFFAAPPTLNDRYDNQDAPGAPYIRFPNWLFCGSCRRMRRWRIADETPGTPPQCPQCSPRRPLVPMRFVQICKAGHLSDVDWWFWAHSRLDPEDRQACTSRESRDSRAQLSFRVEQRAAGLEALSVVCTAPKCRGARDLLDILGTHGLRCSGRNPWQRATERADCGETVQVVQRTAGNLYYPVVHSALDIPEAEGPPVWEGEAAGRVRASTLWLALCSAPDGPNAPALRGMIKQETQADDALIDALLAEEAGTPVTIAAPDQPVYPDLSSEEWAALTAPAPEATRDFVVRHTDLGLAGENQAPWTTLRERIGKVVLVDRLREVRALQGFTRVAPDATFVPADTSRRLRWLPAVEVYGEGVFLTLDAGRLTDWERVTAVRNRVLGIRADLDRSFQKDRLEAHTGTVLAPRFVLLHTLAHLLIRQLSFESGYTTASLRERVYARADRDQAGLLVYTAAGDAAGTLGGLVQQGEPPHLAETLLRMIEAAAWCSADPLCAEHSGQGFGNLNRGACHACALLPETSCETGNTLLDRVLVVGGGEVPGFFEDVIISARATAVDQEE
;
A
#
# COMPACT_ATOMS: atom_id res chain seq x y z
N MET A 1 22.77 25.28 7.94
CA MET A 1 22.00 24.10 8.40
C MET A 1 22.06 23.07 7.30
N SER A 2 22.48 21.83 7.57
CA SER A 2 22.44 20.75 6.58
C SER A 2 20.98 20.47 6.20
N ARG A 3 20.72 20.23 4.91
CA ARG A 3 19.37 19.90 4.43
C ARG A 3 18.94 18.55 5.02
N LYS A 4 17.73 18.48 5.59
CA LYS A 4 17.15 17.24 6.11
C LYS A 4 15.98 16.81 5.23
N LEU A 5 15.94 15.52 4.90
CA LEU A 5 14.80 14.88 4.24
C LEU A 5 14.04 14.09 5.30
N ARG A 6 12.73 14.31 5.39
CA ARG A 6 11.85 13.63 6.35
C ARG A 6 10.74 12.91 5.61
N VAL A 7 10.36 11.76 6.14
CA VAL A 7 9.24 10.93 5.67
C VAL A 7 8.40 10.57 6.89
N ARG A 8 7.07 10.49 6.75
CA ARG A 8 6.23 10.05 7.88
C ARG A 8 6.50 8.56 8.16
N GLN A 9 6.47 8.15 9.41
CA GLN A 9 6.72 6.75 9.79
C GLN A 9 5.77 5.78 9.07
N ALA A 10 4.48 6.12 8.98
CA ALA A 10 3.47 5.36 8.21
C ALA A 10 3.89 5.11 6.75
N GLN A 11 4.55 6.10 6.13
CA GLN A 11 5.00 6.02 4.74
C GLN A 11 6.14 5.04 4.52
N THR A 12 6.84 4.59 5.59
CA THR A 12 7.88 3.56 5.51
C THR A 12 7.34 2.14 5.35
N VAL A 13 6.01 1.96 5.47
CA VAL A 13 5.29 0.72 5.14
C VAL A 13 4.51 0.94 3.84
N LEU A 14 3.73 2.01 3.76
CA LEU A 14 2.94 2.37 2.57
C LEU A 14 2.82 3.90 2.42
N PRO A 15 3.14 4.48 1.26
CA PRO A 15 3.44 3.83 -0.02
C PRO A 15 4.93 3.53 -0.24
N PHE A 16 5.82 4.06 0.61
CA PHE A 16 7.28 4.00 0.40
C PHE A 16 7.95 2.89 1.21
N GLY A 17 7.31 1.73 1.24
CA GLY A 17 7.84 0.50 1.85
C GLY A 17 9.09 -0.05 1.17
N VAL A 18 9.66 -1.12 1.73
CA VAL A 18 10.84 -1.83 1.18
C VAL A 18 10.71 -2.02 -0.34
N GLY A 19 11.69 -1.54 -1.11
CA GLY A 19 11.68 -1.65 -2.57
C GLY A 19 10.84 -0.60 -3.32
N ALA A 20 10.06 0.23 -2.63
CA ALA A 20 9.35 1.35 -3.25
C ALA A 20 10.31 2.51 -3.55
N VAL A 21 10.02 3.25 -4.63
CA VAL A 21 10.74 4.47 -4.99
C VAL A 21 10.07 5.67 -4.32
N LEU A 22 10.87 6.48 -3.63
CA LEU A 22 10.47 7.72 -2.95
C LEU A 22 11.09 8.91 -3.68
N ASP A 23 10.26 9.78 -4.23
CA ASP A 23 10.67 11.11 -4.69
C ASP A 23 10.45 12.14 -3.59
N ILE A 24 11.49 12.93 -3.30
CA ILE A 24 11.39 14.01 -2.33
C ILE A 24 12.27 15.19 -2.74
N GLN A 25 11.67 16.37 -2.84
CA GLN A 25 12.36 17.62 -3.13
C GLN A 25 13.34 17.53 -4.35
N GLY A 26 12.90 16.91 -5.44
CA GLY A 26 13.66 16.78 -6.70
C GLY A 26 14.72 15.66 -6.70
N GLU A 27 14.84 14.91 -5.60
CA GLU A 27 15.69 13.72 -5.49
C GLU A 27 14.83 12.46 -5.48
N SER A 28 15.45 11.31 -5.76
CA SER A 28 14.79 10.01 -5.84
C SER A 28 15.61 8.96 -5.10
N PHE A 29 14.93 8.16 -4.29
CA PHE A 29 15.51 7.11 -3.46
C PHE A 29 14.69 5.83 -3.56
N VAL A 30 15.24 4.71 -3.11
CA VAL A 30 14.51 3.45 -2.94
C VAL A 30 14.74 2.92 -1.52
N ALA A 31 13.67 2.45 -0.89
CA ALA A 31 13.75 1.87 0.44
C ALA A 31 14.52 0.53 0.41
N THR A 32 15.41 0.35 1.37
CA THR A 32 16.21 -0.87 1.52
C THR A 32 15.43 -1.99 2.22
N GLY A 33 15.97 -3.21 2.18
CA GLY A 33 15.42 -4.35 2.93
C GLY A 33 15.50 -4.15 4.44
N ILE A 34 14.62 -4.81 5.20
CA ILE A 34 14.60 -4.65 6.66
C ILE A 34 15.84 -5.18 7.39
N GLY A 35 16.68 -5.98 6.71
CA GLY A 35 17.99 -6.37 7.22
C GLY A 35 18.96 -5.20 7.43
N ASP A 36 18.76 -4.09 6.71
CA ASP A 36 19.57 -2.87 6.86
C ASP A 36 18.98 -1.89 7.90
N TRP A 37 17.82 -2.21 8.49
CA TRP A 37 17.21 -1.36 9.50
C TRP A 37 18.08 -1.29 10.77
N PRO A 38 18.11 -0.12 11.44
CA PRO A 38 18.88 0.04 12.66
C PRO A 38 18.44 -0.96 13.74
N ARG A 39 19.36 -1.31 14.65
CA ARG A 39 19.06 -2.20 15.78
C ARG A 39 18.05 -1.59 16.75
N LYS A 40 18.09 -0.27 16.94
CA LYS A 40 17.09 0.46 17.72
C LYS A 40 15.83 0.59 16.86
N ARG A 41 14.81 -0.18 17.20
CA ARG A 41 13.50 -0.23 16.54
C ARG A 41 12.41 -0.02 17.58
N GLN A 42 11.24 0.43 17.15
CA GLN A 42 10.09 0.54 18.04
C GLN A 42 9.21 -0.70 17.87
N PRO A 43 8.98 -1.51 18.92
CA PRO A 43 8.06 -2.64 18.81
C PRO A 43 6.64 -2.12 18.53
N VAL A 44 5.92 -2.84 17.67
CA VAL A 44 4.49 -2.61 17.40
C VAL A 44 3.75 -3.88 17.78
N ASP A 45 2.94 -3.78 18.82
CA ASP A 45 2.21 -4.93 19.34
C ASP A 45 0.93 -5.18 18.55
N SER A 46 0.76 -6.43 18.08
CA SER A 46 -0.45 -6.95 17.42
C SER A 46 -0.40 -8.49 17.37
N PRO A 47 -0.77 -9.17 18.46
CA PRO A 47 -0.67 -10.63 18.56
C PRO A 47 -1.51 -11.34 17.50
N ARG A 48 -2.73 -10.85 17.23
CA ARG A 48 -3.66 -11.39 16.22
C ARG A 48 -3.06 -11.39 14.82
N LEU A 49 -2.46 -10.26 14.41
CA LEU A 49 -1.81 -10.15 13.11
C LEU A 49 -0.53 -10.98 13.04
N ALA A 50 0.26 -11.03 14.12
CA ALA A 50 1.49 -11.81 14.19
C ALA A 50 1.20 -13.32 14.03
N ALA A 51 0.16 -13.82 14.71
CA ALA A 51 -0.31 -15.19 14.59
C ALA A 51 -0.78 -15.50 13.16
N ARG A 52 -1.56 -14.59 12.55
CA ARG A 52 -2.05 -14.73 11.17
C ARG A 52 -0.92 -14.81 10.13
N LEU A 53 0.17 -14.09 10.35
CA LEU A 53 1.34 -14.02 9.46
C LEU A 53 2.48 -14.98 9.84
N ARG A 54 2.38 -15.64 11.00
CA ARG A 54 3.42 -16.53 11.56
C ARG A 54 4.78 -15.84 11.74
N VAL A 55 4.75 -14.63 12.29
CA VAL A 55 5.94 -13.81 12.53
C VAL A 55 6.16 -13.62 14.03
N SER A 56 7.41 -13.37 14.43
CA SER A 56 7.81 -13.17 15.84
C SER A 56 7.34 -11.84 16.43
N GLY A 57 6.83 -10.93 15.59
CA GLY A 57 6.33 -9.62 15.97
C GLY A 57 6.55 -8.59 14.86
N PHE A 58 6.31 -7.33 15.22
CA PHE A 58 6.42 -6.22 14.31
C PHE A 58 7.26 -5.08 14.88
N PHE A 59 7.88 -4.32 13.97
CA PHE A 59 8.68 -3.16 14.34
C PHE A 59 8.43 -1.98 13.40
N ALA A 60 8.29 -0.80 13.97
CA ALA A 60 8.30 0.45 13.24
C ALA A 60 9.72 1.01 13.11
N ALA A 61 9.95 1.74 12.02
CA ALA A 61 11.16 2.53 11.85
C ALA A 61 11.31 3.49 13.04
N PRO A 62 12.52 3.71 13.58
CA PRO A 62 12.67 4.55 14.77
C PRO A 62 12.14 5.97 14.48
N PRO A 63 11.32 6.54 15.38
CA PRO A 63 10.77 7.88 15.18
C PRO A 63 11.85 8.95 15.30
N THR A 64 11.80 9.96 14.44
CA THR A 64 12.52 11.23 14.65
C THR A 64 11.64 12.12 15.53
N LEU A 65 12.09 12.45 16.74
CA LEU A 65 11.29 13.16 17.74
C LEU A 65 11.05 14.63 17.34
N ASN A 66 12.11 15.37 16.98
CA ASN A 66 12.11 16.76 16.47
C ASN A 66 13.54 17.34 16.43
N ASP A 67 13.76 18.49 15.77
CA ASP A 67 15.09 19.12 15.65
C ASP A 67 15.83 19.39 16.97
N ARG A 68 15.14 19.37 18.13
CA ARG A 68 15.71 19.65 19.45
C ARG A 68 16.15 18.38 20.19
N TYR A 69 15.51 17.23 19.92
CA TYR A 69 15.81 15.93 20.55
C TYR A 69 16.28 14.86 19.55
N ASP A 70 16.30 15.19 18.26
CA ASP A 70 16.87 14.37 17.20
C ASP A 70 18.39 14.33 17.36
N ASN A 71 18.93 13.14 17.60
CA ASN A 71 20.33 12.90 17.28
C ASN A 71 20.46 12.94 15.75
N GLN A 72 21.25 13.88 15.23
CA GLN A 72 21.41 14.10 13.78
C GLN A 72 21.95 12.86 13.05
N ASP A 73 22.62 11.97 13.79
CA ASP A 73 23.18 10.72 13.30
C ASP A 73 22.35 9.48 13.67
N ALA A 74 21.17 9.64 14.29
CA ALA A 74 20.30 8.51 14.58
C ALA A 74 19.74 7.93 13.26
N PRO A 75 20.05 6.67 12.94
CA PRO A 75 19.60 6.07 11.69
C PRO A 75 18.08 5.92 11.70
N GLY A 76 17.41 6.47 10.67
CA GLY A 76 16.01 6.16 10.35
C GLY A 76 15.89 4.86 9.52
N ALA A 77 14.72 4.63 8.91
CA ALA A 77 14.62 3.60 7.88
C ALA A 77 15.60 3.90 6.72
N PRO A 78 16.37 2.92 6.21
CA PRO A 78 17.42 3.22 5.26
C PRO A 78 16.85 3.33 3.85
N TYR A 79 17.22 4.41 3.16
CA TYR A 79 16.93 4.66 1.76
C TYR A 79 18.24 4.92 1.03
N ILE A 80 18.35 4.41 -0.19
CA ILE A 80 19.52 4.63 -1.04
C ILE A 80 19.12 5.39 -2.30
N ARG A 81 20.02 6.19 -2.85
CA ARG A 81 19.73 6.95 -4.08
C ARG A 81 19.44 6.01 -5.22
N PHE A 82 18.32 6.24 -5.89
CA PHE A 82 17.93 5.50 -7.07
C PHE A 82 16.94 6.32 -7.90
N PRO A 83 17.09 6.41 -9.23
CA PRO A 83 18.12 5.78 -10.07
C PRO A 83 19.53 6.32 -9.80
N ASN A 84 20.56 5.52 -10.11
CA ASN A 84 21.95 5.97 -9.99
C ASN A 84 22.33 6.90 -11.14
N TRP A 85 21.68 6.77 -12.30
CA TRP A 85 21.91 7.68 -13.41
C TRP A 85 21.14 8.98 -13.20
N LEU A 86 21.91 10.07 -13.13
CA LEU A 86 21.43 11.43 -13.05
C LEU A 86 21.91 12.21 -14.28
N PHE A 87 21.28 13.34 -14.61
CA PHE A 87 21.74 14.24 -15.67
C PHE A 87 21.69 15.70 -15.23
N CYS A 88 22.55 16.53 -15.82
CA CYS A 88 22.52 17.97 -15.59
C CYS A 88 21.51 18.65 -16.52
N GLY A 89 20.57 19.42 -15.98
CA GLY A 89 19.60 20.17 -16.78
C GLY A 89 20.23 21.24 -17.69
N SER A 90 21.45 21.70 -17.36
CA SER A 90 22.16 22.74 -18.13
C SER A 90 23.10 22.13 -19.18
N CYS A 91 24.14 21.39 -18.77
CA CYS A 91 25.11 20.82 -19.72
C CYS A 91 24.68 19.49 -20.35
N ARG A 92 23.53 18.94 -19.95
CA ARG A 92 22.94 17.70 -20.49
C ARG A 92 23.80 16.45 -20.34
N ARG A 93 24.91 16.49 -19.59
CA ARG A 93 25.75 15.32 -19.33
C ARG A 93 25.09 14.41 -18.31
N MET A 94 25.12 13.11 -18.58
CA MET A 94 24.67 12.06 -17.67
C MET A 94 25.83 11.60 -16.81
N ARG A 95 25.54 11.28 -15.55
CA ARG A 95 26.50 10.78 -14.60
C ARG A 95 25.86 9.68 -13.78
N ARG A 96 26.58 8.57 -13.63
CA ARG A 96 26.24 7.55 -12.65
C ARG A 96 26.77 7.96 -11.29
N TRP A 97 25.87 8.27 -10.38
CA TRP A 97 26.16 8.61 -8.99
C TRP A 97 26.31 7.33 -8.16
N ARG A 98 27.38 7.22 -7.37
CA ARG A 98 27.64 6.06 -6.51
C ARG A 98 27.42 6.44 -5.05
N ILE A 99 27.28 5.44 -4.19
CA ILE A 99 27.21 5.62 -2.73
C ILE A 99 28.42 6.40 -2.22
N ALA A 100 29.62 6.15 -2.76
CA ALA A 100 30.85 6.88 -2.41
C ALA A 100 30.86 8.36 -2.86
N ASP A 101 29.98 8.75 -3.77
CA ASP A 101 29.82 10.14 -4.22
C ASP A 101 28.77 10.89 -3.37
N GLU A 102 28.03 10.21 -2.47
CA GLU A 102 27.03 10.84 -1.59
C GLU A 102 27.70 11.72 -0.53
N THR A 103 27.06 12.85 -0.22
CA THR A 103 27.45 13.73 0.87
C THR A 103 26.22 14.05 1.71
N PRO A 104 26.22 13.77 3.02
CA PRO A 104 25.06 14.03 3.88
C PRO A 104 24.53 15.45 3.75
N GLY A 105 23.20 15.57 3.60
CA GLY A 105 22.50 16.85 3.52
C GLY A 105 22.83 17.71 2.30
N THR A 106 23.45 17.16 1.26
CA THR A 106 23.77 17.88 0.02
C THR A 106 23.22 17.12 -1.20
N PRO A 107 22.40 17.76 -2.06
CA PRO A 107 21.96 17.11 -3.29
C PRO A 107 23.13 16.88 -4.25
N PRO A 108 23.07 15.86 -5.12
CA PRO A 108 24.06 15.63 -6.17
C PRO A 108 24.23 16.86 -7.05
N GLN A 109 25.47 17.33 -7.22
CA GLN A 109 25.79 18.50 -8.03
C GLN A 109 26.62 18.11 -9.26
N CYS A 110 26.38 18.83 -10.36
CA CYS A 110 27.18 18.71 -11.57
C CYS A 110 28.57 19.31 -11.34
N PRO A 111 29.66 18.53 -11.46
CA PRO A 111 31.02 19.03 -11.24
C PRO A 111 31.55 19.89 -12.40
N GLN A 112 30.89 19.85 -13.57
CA GLN A 112 31.37 20.47 -14.81
C GLN A 112 30.70 21.81 -15.12
N CYS A 113 29.62 22.16 -14.41
CA CYS A 113 28.98 23.46 -14.54
C CYS A 113 29.51 24.41 -13.46
N SER A 114 29.76 25.66 -13.86
CA SER A 114 29.96 26.79 -12.96
C SER A 114 28.90 27.85 -13.27
N PRO A 115 28.00 28.21 -12.33
CA PRO A 115 27.87 27.64 -10.99
C PRO A 115 27.41 26.17 -11.01
N ARG A 116 27.72 25.43 -9.94
CA ARG A 116 27.28 24.03 -9.78
C ARG A 116 25.76 23.97 -9.79
N ARG A 117 25.21 23.04 -10.58
CA ARG A 117 23.76 22.82 -10.73
C ARG A 117 23.37 21.47 -10.11
N PRO A 118 22.20 21.34 -9.48
CA PRO A 118 21.71 20.04 -9.02
C PRO A 118 21.50 19.10 -10.21
N LEU A 119 21.85 17.83 -10.03
CA LEU A 119 21.57 16.78 -11.00
C LEU A 119 20.14 16.28 -10.82
N VAL A 120 19.52 15.89 -11.92
CA VAL A 120 18.14 15.39 -11.98
C VAL A 120 18.18 13.87 -12.21
N PRO A 121 17.43 13.07 -11.44
CA PRO A 121 17.37 11.62 -11.66
C PRO A 121 16.74 11.27 -13.01
N MET A 122 17.28 10.25 -13.68
CA MET A 122 16.65 9.69 -14.87
C MET A 122 15.24 9.20 -14.56
N ARG A 123 14.31 9.40 -15.50
CA ARG A 123 12.88 9.06 -15.31
C ARG A 123 12.54 7.61 -15.62
N PHE A 124 13.42 6.88 -16.28
CA PHE A 124 13.18 5.52 -16.73
C PHE A 124 14.07 4.54 -15.97
N VAL A 125 13.45 3.44 -15.59
CA VAL A 125 14.06 2.34 -14.84
C VAL A 125 13.61 1.04 -15.47
N GLN A 126 14.31 -0.04 -15.14
CA GLN A 126 14.01 -1.34 -15.68
C GLN A 126 13.62 -2.30 -14.55
N ILE A 127 12.58 -3.11 -14.79
CA ILE A 127 12.03 -4.08 -13.86
C ILE A 127 11.86 -5.46 -14.53
N CYS A 128 11.78 -6.52 -13.74
CA CYS A 128 11.47 -7.86 -14.23
C CYS A 128 10.48 -8.58 -13.32
N LYS A 129 9.89 -9.68 -13.80
CA LYS A 129 8.93 -10.50 -13.04
C LYS A 129 9.51 -11.16 -11.79
N ALA A 130 10.83 -11.36 -11.73
CA ALA A 130 11.51 -11.81 -10.52
C ALA A 130 11.62 -10.72 -9.42
N GLY A 131 11.10 -9.51 -9.66
CA GLY A 131 11.04 -8.43 -8.68
C GLY A 131 12.29 -7.53 -8.61
N HIS A 132 13.30 -7.76 -9.48
CA HIS A 132 14.48 -6.90 -9.56
C HIS A 132 14.16 -5.52 -10.15
N LEU A 133 14.73 -4.50 -9.53
CA LEU A 133 14.74 -3.11 -9.99
C LEU A 133 16.17 -2.67 -10.32
N SER A 134 16.38 -2.05 -11.47
CA SER A 134 17.68 -1.43 -11.77
C SER A 134 17.55 -0.23 -12.70
N ASP A 135 18.64 0.53 -12.83
CA ASP A 135 18.78 1.49 -13.91
C ASP A 135 18.69 0.80 -15.27
N VAL A 136 18.17 1.50 -16.28
CA VAL A 136 18.33 1.11 -17.69
C VAL A 136 19.82 1.08 -18.03
N ASP A 137 20.29 0.08 -18.79
CA ASP A 137 21.64 0.12 -19.38
C ASP A 137 21.65 1.20 -20.49
N TRP A 138 21.81 2.46 -20.08
CA TRP A 138 21.81 3.62 -20.98
C TRP A 138 22.92 3.58 -22.02
N TRP A 139 24.03 2.89 -21.72
CA TRP A 139 25.08 2.66 -22.70
C TRP A 139 24.56 1.71 -23.78
N PHE A 140 23.99 0.57 -23.40
CA PHE A 140 23.39 -0.35 -24.36
C PHE A 140 22.28 0.33 -25.16
N TRP A 141 21.40 1.10 -24.51
CA TRP A 141 20.35 1.86 -25.18
C TRP A 141 20.89 2.74 -26.30
N ALA A 142 21.88 3.58 -26.01
CA ALA A 142 22.48 4.49 -27.00
C ALA A 142 23.17 3.76 -28.17
N HIS A 143 23.66 2.53 -27.97
CA HIS A 143 24.37 1.75 -28.99
C HIS A 143 23.54 0.63 -29.60
N SER A 144 22.27 0.47 -29.19
CA SER A 144 21.43 -0.66 -29.59
C SER A 144 21.04 -0.65 -31.07
N ARG A 145 21.01 0.53 -31.71
CA ARG A 145 20.79 0.69 -33.17
C ARG A 145 22.10 0.63 -33.99
N LEU A 146 23.27 0.56 -33.35
CA LEU A 146 24.53 0.37 -34.05
C LEU A 146 24.77 -1.10 -34.33
N ASP A 147 25.47 -1.36 -35.44
CA ASP A 147 25.98 -2.67 -35.79
C ASP A 147 26.96 -3.19 -34.71
N PRO A 148 27.07 -4.52 -34.53
CA PRO A 148 27.91 -5.10 -33.49
C PRO A 148 29.38 -4.65 -33.54
N GLU A 149 29.93 -4.44 -34.73
CA GLU A 149 31.32 -3.98 -34.93
C GLU A 149 31.52 -2.55 -34.41
N ASP A 150 30.66 -1.61 -34.81
CA ASP A 150 30.67 -0.22 -34.34
C ASP A 150 30.42 -0.12 -32.83
N ARG A 151 29.57 -1.00 -32.29
CA ARG A 151 29.30 -1.08 -30.85
C ARG A 151 30.53 -1.54 -30.07
N GLN A 152 31.29 -2.51 -30.59
CA GLN A 152 32.52 -3.03 -29.96
C GLN A 152 33.68 -2.04 -30.07
N ALA A 153 33.72 -1.22 -31.13
CA ALA A 153 34.71 -0.16 -31.29
C ALA A 153 34.63 0.92 -30.21
N CYS A 154 33.48 1.06 -29.53
CA CYS A 154 33.31 2.03 -28.46
C CYS A 154 33.87 1.53 -27.11
N THR A 155 35.12 1.92 -26.80
CA THR A 155 35.80 1.57 -25.53
C THR A 155 35.26 2.31 -24.30
N SER A 156 34.24 3.16 -24.46
CA SER A 156 33.64 3.90 -23.34
C SER A 156 32.98 2.99 -22.28
N ARG A 157 32.74 1.71 -22.59
CA ARG A 157 32.22 0.74 -21.62
C ARG A 157 33.25 0.34 -20.54
N GLU A 158 34.56 0.44 -20.83
CA GLU A 158 35.64 -0.18 -20.05
C GLU A 158 36.44 0.78 -19.17
N SER A 159 36.46 2.09 -19.47
CA SER A 159 37.19 3.02 -18.61
C SER A 159 36.48 3.24 -17.27
N ARG A 160 37.29 3.27 -16.19
CA ARG A 160 36.86 3.53 -14.81
C ARG A 160 36.14 4.89 -14.66
N ASP A 161 36.40 5.81 -15.60
CA ASP A 161 35.79 7.14 -15.69
C ASP A 161 34.73 7.23 -16.82
N SER A 162 34.68 6.26 -17.76
CA SER A 162 33.93 6.39 -19.04
C SER A 162 32.52 5.82 -19.07
N ARG A 163 31.92 5.50 -17.91
CA ARG A 163 30.46 5.66 -17.80
C ARG A 163 30.03 7.14 -17.91
N ALA A 164 30.97 8.08 -18.04
CA ALA A 164 30.76 9.53 -18.08
C ALA A 164 30.73 10.19 -19.48
N GLN A 165 30.47 9.43 -20.54
CA GLN A 165 30.35 9.99 -21.91
C GLN A 165 28.96 9.76 -22.50
N LEU A 166 27.91 9.84 -21.69
CA LEU A 166 26.53 9.89 -22.16
C LEU A 166 25.96 11.29 -21.92
N SER A 167 25.14 11.75 -22.85
CA SER A 167 24.42 13.02 -22.74
C SER A 167 22.94 12.80 -23.05
N PHE A 168 22.08 13.35 -22.20
CA PHE A 168 20.63 13.36 -22.35
C PHE A 168 20.21 14.64 -23.07
N ARG A 169 19.91 14.54 -24.36
CA ARG A 169 19.57 15.67 -25.22
C ARG A 169 18.07 15.84 -25.34
N VAL A 170 17.66 17.10 -25.53
CA VAL A 170 16.29 17.50 -25.80
C VAL A 170 16.30 18.29 -27.10
N GLU A 171 15.65 17.75 -28.14
CA GLU A 171 15.46 18.42 -29.41
C GLU A 171 14.32 19.42 -29.31
N GLN A 172 14.52 20.63 -29.84
CA GLN A 172 13.56 21.73 -29.75
C GLN A 172 12.42 21.64 -30.79
N ARG A 173 12.56 20.78 -31.80
CA ARG A 173 11.66 20.70 -32.97
C ARG A 173 10.73 19.49 -32.95
N ALA A 174 10.85 18.64 -31.94
CA ALA A 174 10.01 17.47 -31.74
C ALA A 174 9.21 17.62 -30.44
N ALA A 175 8.03 17.00 -30.38
CA ALA A 175 7.25 16.87 -29.17
C ALA A 175 7.48 15.49 -28.54
N GLY A 176 6.92 15.22 -27.36
CA GLY A 176 6.88 13.86 -26.82
C GLY A 176 8.24 13.25 -26.42
N LEU A 177 8.33 11.92 -26.53
CA LEU A 177 9.51 11.14 -26.14
C LEU A 177 10.56 11.06 -27.25
N GLU A 178 10.16 11.22 -28.50
CA GLU A 178 11.05 11.30 -29.67
C GLU A 178 11.98 12.52 -29.62
N ALA A 179 11.57 13.59 -28.93
CA ALA A 179 12.41 14.75 -28.68
C ALA A 179 13.55 14.49 -27.69
N LEU A 180 13.49 13.38 -26.95
CA LEU A 180 14.47 13.03 -25.93
C LEU A 180 15.41 11.96 -26.49
N SER A 181 16.72 12.15 -26.34
CA SER A 181 17.69 11.15 -26.81
C SER A 181 18.87 10.99 -25.87
N VAL A 182 19.45 9.79 -25.86
CA VAL A 182 20.71 9.50 -25.18
C VAL A 182 21.79 9.32 -26.23
N VAL A 183 22.84 10.14 -26.11
CA VAL A 183 23.94 10.18 -27.08
C VAL A 183 25.26 9.89 -26.38
N CYS A 184 26.07 9.02 -27.00
CA CYS A 184 27.45 8.80 -26.61
C CYS A 184 28.33 9.94 -27.12
N THR A 185 29.06 10.59 -26.22
CA THR A 185 29.99 11.68 -26.52
C THR A 185 31.45 11.19 -26.63
N ALA A 186 31.66 9.88 -26.78
CA ALA A 186 32.99 9.32 -26.96
C ALA A 186 33.57 9.73 -28.32
N PRO A 187 34.88 10.03 -28.40
CA PRO A 187 35.52 10.32 -29.67
C PRO A 187 35.25 9.20 -30.68
N LYS A 188 34.85 9.57 -31.90
CA LYS A 188 34.54 8.65 -33.01
C LYS A 188 33.36 7.69 -32.79
N CYS A 189 32.61 7.80 -31.68
CA CYS A 189 31.39 7.03 -31.48
C CYS A 189 30.17 7.75 -32.07
N ARG A 190 29.26 6.99 -32.70
CA ARG A 190 27.99 7.48 -33.25
C ARG A 190 26.76 6.96 -32.49
N GLY A 191 26.95 6.40 -31.29
CA GLY A 191 25.86 5.86 -30.48
C GLY A 191 24.87 6.95 -30.11
N ALA A 192 23.66 6.89 -30.66
CA ALA A 192 22.55 7.76 -30.33
C ALA A 192 21.24 7.01 -30.50
N ARG A 193 20.32 7.16 -29.55
CA ARG A 193 18.95 6.64 -29.67
C ARG A 193 17.97 7.57 -28.97
N ASP A 194 16.87 7.88 -29.64
CA ASP A 194 15.71 8.57 -29.07
C ASP A 194 15.00 7.72 -28.01
N LEU A 195 14.01 8.30 -27.32
CA LEU A 195 13.21 7.60 -26.31
C LEU A 195 11.80 7.25 -26.79
N LEU A 196 11.48 7.37 -28.08
CA LEU A 196 10.13 7.16 -28.59
C LEU A 196 9.57 5.80 -28.15
N ASP A 197 10.37 4.75 -28.35
CA ASP A 197 10.00 3.39 -28.01
C ASP A 197 10.56 2.95 -26.66
N ILE A 198 10.99 3.83 -25.75
CA ILE A 198 11.72 3.38 -24.55
C ILE A 198 10.93 2.44 -23.65
N LEU A 199 9.61 2.58 -23.59
CA LEU A 199 8.77 1.75 -22.73
C LEU A 199 8.64 0.33 -23.28
N GLY A 200 8.59 -0.67 -22.39
CA GLY A 200 8.47 -2.08 -22.77
C GLY A 200 9.80 -2.82 -22.87
N THR A 201 9.89 -3.82 -23.74
CA THR A 201 10.99 -4.80 -23.77
C THR A 201 11.97 -4.55 -24.92
N HIS A 202 13.27 -4.45 -24.61
CA HIS A 202 14.29 -3.99 -25.58
C HIS A 202 15.55 -4.86 -25.66
N GLY A 203 15.45 -6.15 -25.34
CA GLY A 203 16.61 -7.06 -25.30
C GLY A 203 17.63 -6.70 -24.21
N LEU A 204 17.24 -5.88 -23.24
CA LEU A 204 18.01 -5.57 -22.03
C LEU A 204 18.06 -6.80 -21.12
N ARG A 205 19.20 -6.99 -20.45
CA ARG A 205 19.38 -8.07 -19.49
C ARG A 205 19.07 -7.59 -18.07
N CYS A 206 18.46 -8.47 -17.29
CA CYS A 206 18.23 -8.24 -15.88
C CYS A 206 19.58 -8.08 -15.14
N SER A 207 19.63 -7.14 -14.19
CA SER A 207 20.81 -6.95 -13.34
C SER A 207 21.06 -8.12 -12.38
N GLY A 208 20.02 -8.94 -12.16
CA GLY A 208 19.99 -10.03 -11.18
C GLY A 208 20.01 -9.56 -9.73
N ARG A 209 19.80 -8.26 -9.48
CA ARG A 209 19.79 -7.68 -8.12
C ARG A 209 19.03 -6.36 -8.07
N ASN A 210 18.51 -6.05 -6.90
CA ASN A 210 17.96 -4.74 -6.56
C ASN A 210 19.07 -3.73 -6.22
N PRO A 211 18.76 -2.41 -6.19
CA PRO A 211 19.79 -1.37 -6.02
C PRO A 211 20.47 -1.41 -4.64
N TRP A 212 19.78 -1.89 -3.60
CA TRP A 212 20.30 -1.97 -2.23
C TRP A 212 21.07 -3.26 -1.95
N GLN A 213 20.92 -4.27 -2.80
CA GLN A 213 21.60 -5.55 -2.64
C GLN A 213 23.08 -5.46 -3.04
N ARG A 214 23.93 -6.19 -2.31
CA ARG A 214 25.36 -6.26 -2.57
C ARG A 214 25.64 -6.98 -3.89
N ALA A 215 26.84 -6.79 -4.43
CA ALA A 215 27.23 -7.44 -5.67
C ALA A 215 27.26 -8.98 -5.57
N THR A 216 27.53 -9.51 -4.37
CA THR A 216 27.54 -10.94 -4.05
C THR A 216 26.15 -11.57 -3.99
N GLU A 217 25.09 -10.76 -3.86
CA GLU A 217 23.69 -11.21 -3.81
C GLU A 217 23.05 -11.25 -5.21
N ARG A 218 23.85 -11.06 -6.26
CA ARG A 218 23.36 -11.14 -7.63
C ARG A 218 22.93 -12.58 -7.95
N ALA A 219 21.66 -12.75 -8.29
CA ALA A 219 21.12 -13.97 -8.87
C ALA A 219 21.34 -14.00 -10.39
N ASP A 220 21.45 -15.20 -10.96
CA ASP A 220 21.32 -15.38 -12.41
C ASP A 220 19.82 -15.32 -12.76
N CYS A 221 19.42 -14.29 -13.52
CA CYS A 221 18.03 -13.99 -13.79
C CYS A 221 17.81 -13.87 -15.30
N GLY A 222 17.12 -14.85 -15.86
CA GLY A 222 16.75 -14.92 -17.29
C GLY A 222 15.45 -14.20 -17.64
N GLU A 223 14.80 -13.55 -16.67
CA GLU A 223 13.53 -12.86 -16.89
C GLU A 223 13.65 -11.70 -17.88
N THR A 224 12.59 -11.52 -18.68
CA THR A 224 12.52 -10.40 -19.62
C THR A 224 12.36 -9.10 -18.85
N VAL A 225 13.20 -8.12 -19.19
CA VAL A 225 13.19 -6.81 -18.58
C VAL A 225 12.24 -5.87 -19.30
N GLN A 226 11.45 -5.12 -18.54
CA GLN A 226 10.57 -4.07 -19.01
C GLN A 226 11.09 -2.72 -18.52
N VAL A 227 11.23 -1.77 -19.44
CA VAL A 227 11.54 -0.38 -19.10
C VAL A 227 10.23 0.37 -18.86
N VAL A 228 10.16 1.04 -17.72
CA VAL A 228 8.98 1.79 -17.27
C VAL A 228 9.40 3.15 -16.75
N GLN A 229 8.44 4.05 -16.60
CA GLN A 229 8.67 5.27 -15.83
C GLN A 229 8.83 4.90 -14.34
N ARG A 230 9.73 5.58 -13.63
CA ARG A 230 9.97 5.35 -12.20
C ARG A 230 8.78 5.70 -11.29
N THR A 231 7.71 6.27 -11.84
CA THR A 231 6.44 6.58 -11.17
C THR A 231 5.30 5.70 -11.70
N ALA A 232 5.59 4.68 -12.50
CA ALA A 232 4.57 3.78 -13.05
C ALA A 232 3.97 2.89 -11.95
N GLY A 233 2.65 2.66 -11.97
CA GLY A 233 1.97 1.84 -10.97
C GLY A 233 2.42 0.37 -10.96
N ASN A 234 2.91 -0.15 -12.09
CA ASN A 234 3.46 -1.51 -12.17
C ASN A 234 4.91 -1.65 -11.66
N LEU A 235 5.49 -0.56 -11.16
CA LEU A 235 6.81 -0.58 -10.56
C LEU A 235 6.80 -1.30 -9.21
N TYR A 236 5.72 -1.17 -8.42
CA TYR A 236 5.67 -1.62 -7.03
C TYR A 236 4.24 -1.95 -6.60
N TYR A 237 3.99 -3.23 -6.32
CA TYR A 237 2.74 -3.71 -5.74
C TYR A 237 3.01 -4.18 -4.31
N PRO A 238 2.70 -3.38 -3.28
CA PRO A 238 2.94 -3.76 -1.90
C PRO A 238 1.99 -4.87 -1.45
N VAL A 239 2.50 -5.82 -0.67
CA VAL A 239 1.72 -6.84 0.04
C VAL A 239 1.66 -6.44 1.51
N VAL A 240 0.59 -5.75 1.87
CA VAL A 240 0.35 -5.24 3.22
C VAL A 240 -0.81 -6.02 3.83
N HIS A 241 -0.66 -6.36 5.10
CA HIS A 241 -1.73 -6.92 5.92
C HIS A 241 -2.02 -5.97 7.07
N SER A 242 -3.27 -5.87 7.49
CA SER A 242 -3.62 -5.06 8.64
C SER A 242 -4.66 -5.72 9.53
N ALA A 243 -4.63 -5.35 10.80
CA ALA A 243 -5.62 -5.75 11.79
C ALA A 243 -6.03 -4.52 12.60
N LEU A 244 -7.33 -4.43 12.89
CA LEU A 244 -7.83 -3.50 13.88
C LEU A 244 -7.57 -4.06 15.28
N ASP A 245 -7.13 -3.22 16.20
CA ASP A 245 -7.09 -3.61 17.61
C ASP A 245 -8.49 -3.53 18.18
N ILE A 246 -9.01 -4.70 18.54
CA ILE A 246 -10.33 -4.90 19.12
C ILE A 246 -10.15 -5.54 20.50
N PRO A 247 -11.16 -5.45 21.39
CA PRO A 247 -11.14 -6.19 22.65
C PRO A 247 -10.94 -7.69 22.37
N GLU A 248 -9.98 -8.32 23.04
CA GLU A 248 -9.74 -9.75 22.87
C GLU A 248 -10.93 -10.53 23.46
N ALA A 249 -11.60 -11.33 22.64
CA ALA A 249 -12.51 -12.34 23.14
C ALA A 249 -11.70 -13.35 23.96
N GLU A 250 -12.15 -13.70 25.18
CA GLU A 250 -11.46 -14.60 26.11
C GLU A 250 -10.87 -15.83 25.38
N GLY A 251 -9.59 -15.74 25.04
CA GLY A 251 -8.76 -16.80 24.50
C GLY A 251 -7.66 -17.11 25.50
N PRO A 252 -7.08 -18.33 25.45
CA PRO A 252 -5.96 -18.65 26.33
C PRO A 252 -4.83 -17.64 26.10
N PRO A 253 -4.18 -17.13 27.15
CA PRO A 253 -3.14 -16.11 27.00
C PRO A 253 -2.03 -16.65 26.09
N VAL A 254 -1.53 -15.83 25.17
CA VAL A 254 -0.43 -16.20 24.28
C VAL A 254 0.89 -15.98 25.04
N TRP A 255 1.25 -16.91 25.92
CA TRP A 255 2.42 -16.80 26.81
C TRP A 255 3.77 -16.75 26.07
N GLU A 256 3.84 -17.16 24.80
CA GLU A 256 5.09 -17.17 24.02
C GLU A 256 5.45 -15.79 23.42
N GLY A 257 4.46 -14.95 23.12
CA GLY A 257 4.68 -13.62 22.51
C GLY A 257 5.09 -12.55 23.52
N GLU A 258 4.46 -12.52 24.68
CA GLU A 258 4.76 -11.52 25.72
C GLU A 258 6.14 -11.70 26.33
N ALA A 259 6.57 -12.95 26.58
CA ALA A 259 7.89 -13.24 27.12
C ALA A 259 8.99 -12.76 26.16
N ALA A 260 8.79 -12.96 24.85
CA ALA A 260 9.69 -12.43 23.82
C ALA A 260 9.71 -10.89 23.80
N GLY A 261 8.55 -10.25 23.98
CA GLY A 261 8.44 -8.80 24.13
C GLY A 261 9.21 -8.27 25.34
N ARG A 262 9.06 -8.91 26.51
CA ARG A 262 9.78 -8.56 27.75
C ARG A 262 11.29 -8.72 27.60
N VAL A 263 11.76 -9.80 26.98
CA VAL A 263 13.18 -10.02 26.67
C VAL A 263 13.74 -8.89 25.83
N ARG A 264 13.08 -8.53 24.72
CA ARG A 264 13.55 -7.48 23.81
C ARG A 264 13.48 -6.07 24.41
N ALA A 265 12.57 -5.83 25.35
CA ALA A 265 12.42 -4.57 26.06
C ALA A 265 13.47 -4.37 27.18
N SER A 266 14.10 -5.45 27.66
CA SER A 266 15.14 -5.37 28.68
C SER A 266 16.32 -4.51 28.20
N THR A 267 16.79 -3.63 29.07
CA THR A 267 17.98 -2.79 28.79
C THR A 267 19.24 -3.61 28.52
N LEU A 268 19.29 -4.84 29.03
CA LEU A 268 20.40 -5.77 28.89
C LEU A 268 20.39 -6.52 27.54
N TRP A 269 19.26 -6.52 26.84
CA TRP A 269 19.10 -7.23 25.56
C TRP A 269 20.07 -6.73 24.49
N LEU A 270 20.20 -5.41 24.34
CA LEU A 270 21.12 -4.79 23.38
C LEU A 270 22.59 -5.14 23.67
N ALA A 271 22.95 -5.24 24.96
CA ALA A 271 24.28 -5.63 25.37
C ALA A 271 24.55 -7.10 25.00
N LEU A 272 23.59 -7.99 25.27
CA LEU A 272 23.68 -9.41 24.92
C LEU A 272 23.78 -9.64 23.40
N CYS A 273 22.99 -8.89 22.61
CA CYS A 273 23.03 -8.95 21.14
C CYS A 273 24.32 -8.38 20.52
N SER A 274 25.08 -7.57 21.26
CA SER A 274 26.33 -7.00 20.73
C SER A 274 27.52 -7.96 20.87
N ALA A 275 27.48 -8.85 21.86
CA ALA A 275 28.50 -9.86 22.10
C ALA A 275 27.86 -11.16 22.65
N PRO A 276 27.15 -11.94 21.82
CA PRO A 276 26.41 -13.13 22.27
C PRO A 276 27.31 -14.22 22.86
N ASP A 277 28.58 -14.27 22.44
CA ASP A 277 29.62 -15.19 22.93
C ASP A 277 30.67 -14.49 23.80
N GLY A 278 30.37 -13.27 24.27
CA GLY A 278 31.28 -12.51 25.13
C GLY A 278 31.40 -13.07 26.54
N PRO A 279 32.44 -12.70 27.32
CA PRO A 279 32.66 -13.20 28.68
C PRO A 279 31.51 -12.87 29.65
N ASN A 280 30.74 -11.81 29.35
CA ASN A 280 29.59 -11.38 30.16
C ASN A 280 28.25 -11.96 29.68
N ALA A 281 28.21 -12.69 28.56
CA ALA A 281 26.96 -13.21 28.00
C ALA A 281 26.20 -14.14 28.96
N PRO A 282 26.85 -15.06 29.71
CA PRO A 282 26.15 -15.89 30.69
C PRO A 282 25.50 -15.07 31.82
N ALA A 283 26.17 -14.01 32.28
CA ALA A 283 25.66 -13.13 33.33
C ALA A 283 24.46 -12.30 32.82
N LEU A 284 24.57 -11.72 31.63
CA LEU A 284 23.48 -10.97 30.98
C LEU A 284 22.26 -11.86 30.74
N ARG A 285 22.45 -13.11 30.26
CA ARG A 285 21.38 -14.10 30.12
C ARG A 285 20.71 -14.37 31.46
N GLY A 286 21.48 -14.64 32.51
CA GLY A 286 20.94 -14.88 33.85
C GLY A 286 20.06 -13.73 34.37
N MET A 287 20.51 -12.48 34.16
CA MET A 287 19.75 -11.29 34.56
C MET A 287 18.46 -11.11 33.75
N ILE A 288 18.52 -11.31 32.42
CA ILE A 288 17.33 -11.21 31.55
C ILE A 288 16.30 -12.27 31.92
N LYS A 289 16.71 -13.51 32.22
CA LYS A 289 15.79 -14.57 32.66
C LYS A 289 15.08 -14.21 33.96
N GLN A 290 15.82 -13.65 34.92
CA GLN A 290 15.25 -13.19 36.19
C GLN A 290 14.26 -12.03 36.01
N GLU A 291 14.56 -11.10 35.10
CA GLU A 291 13.72 -9.94 34.81
C GLU A 291 12.45 -10.31 34.02
N THR A 292 12.54 -11.24 33.08
CA THR A 292 11.52 -11.45 32.04
C THR A 292 10.77 -12.78 32.14
N GLN A 293 11.24 -13.69 33.00
CA GLN A 293 10.79 -15.07 33.14
C GLN A 293 10.93 -15.92 31.87
N ALA A 294 11.79 -15.52 30.92
CA ALA A 294 12.09 -16.29 29.73
C ALA A 294 12.99 -17.50 30.04
N ASP A 295 12.86 -18.57 29.26
CA ASP A 295 13.77 -19.72 29.28
C ASP A 295 14.97 -19.52 28.34
N ASP A 296 15.97 -20.42 28.43
CA ASP A 296 17.17 -20.33 27.57
C ASP A 296 16.82 -20.58 26.09
N ALA A 297 15.83 -21.43 25.82
CA ALA A 297 15.40 -21.75 24.47
C ALA A 297 14.82 -20.53 23.75
N LEU A 298 14.01 -19.72 24.44
CA LEU A 298 13.49 -18.46 23.92
C LEU A 298 14.61 -17.45 23.69
N ILE A 299 15.53 -17.28 24.65
CA ILE A 299 16.66 -16.34 24.50
C ILE A 299 17.56 -16.75 23.34
N ASP A 300 17.85 -18.04 23.17
CA ASP A 300 18.63 -18.55 22.04
C ASP A 300 17.91 -18.38 20.71
N ALA A 301 16.61 -18.62 20.65
CA ALA A 301 15.80 -18.38 19.46
C ALA A 301 15.81 -16.89 19.06
N LEU A 302 15.69 -15.99 20.04
CA LEU A 302 15.73 -14.54 19.83
C LEU A 302 17.12 -14.05 19.41
N LEU A 303 18.18 -14.63 19.96
CA LEU A 303 19.55 -14.32 19.55
C LEU A 303 19.87 -14.86 18.16
N ALA A 304 19.40 -16.06 17.83
CA ALA A 304 19.54 -16.64 16.50
C ALA A 304 18.77 -15.82 15.45
N GLU A 305 17.62 -15.25 15.83
CA GLU A 305 16.85 -14.30 15.04
C GLU A 305 17.62 -12.99 14.80
N GLU A 306 18.22 -12.39 15.85
CA GLU A 306 19.03 -11.17 15.72
C GLU A 306 20.35 -11.39 14.97
N ALA A 307 20.95 -12.58 15.08
CA ALA A 307 22.13 -12.98 14.32
C ALA A 307 21.81 -13.34 12.86
N GLY A 308 20.52 -13.47 12.53
CA GLY A 308 20.05 -13.76 11.19
C GLY A 308 20.36 -15.16 10.70
N THR A 309 20.19 -16.17 11.56
CA THR A 309 20.36 -17.57 11.17
C THR A 309 19.16 -18.00 10.32
N PRO A 310 19.35 -18.48 9.08
CA PRO A 310 18.24 -18.82 8.20
C PRO A 310 17.49 -20.03 8.77
N VAL A 311 16.20 -19.85 9.06
CA VAL A 311 15.27 -20.96 9.24
C VAL A 311 14.35 -21.00 8.04
N THR A 312 14.31 -22.15 7.38
CA THR A 312 13.36 -22.45 6.32
C THR A 312 11.95 -22.25 6.85
N ILE A 313 11.32 -21.13 6.46
CA ILE A 313 9.88 -20.96 6.56
C ILE A 313 9.30 -21.92 5.53
N ALA A 314 8.83 -23.08 5.99
CA ALA A 314 8.13 -24.03 5.17
C ALA A 314 6.92 -23.33 4.51
N ALA A 315 6.69 -23.65 3.24
CA ALA A 315 5.48 -23.27 2.53
C ALA A 315 4.24 -23.72 3.34
N PRO A 316 3.15 -22.95 3.35
CA PRO A 316 2.03 -23.22 4.23
C PRO A 316 1.26 -24.48 3.79
N ASP A 317 1.41 -25.57 4.55
CA ASP A 317 0.29 -26.47 4.79
C ASP A 317 -0.75 -25.72 5.66
N GLN A 318 -2.04 -25.97 5.40
CA GLN A 318 -3.20 -25.27 5.96
C GLN A 318 -3.57 -25.73 7.39
N PRO A 319 -3.35 -24.88 8.41
CA PRO A 319 -4.17 -24.80 9.62
C PRO A 319 -5.14 -23.63 9.52
N VAL A 320 -6.26 -23.75 10.23
CA VAL A 320 -7.30 -22.72 10.37
C VAL A 320 -6.68 -21.43 10.92
N TYR A 321 -6.60 -20.41 10.07
CA TYR A 321 -6.08 -19.09 10.43
C TYR A 321 -7.13 -18.28 11.20
N PRO A 322 -6.73 -17.35 12.10
CA PRO A 322 -7.65 -16.39 12.69
C PRO A 322 -8.33 -15.59 11.56
N ASP A 323 -9.66 -15.62 11.55
CA ASP A 323 -10.46 -14.83 10.62
C ASP A 323 -10.63 -13.43 11.22
N LEU A 324 -9.64 -12.57 10.97
CA LEU A 324 -9.59 -11.20 11.48
C LEU A 324 -10.90 -10.45 11.20
N SER A 325 -11.49 -10.66 10.02
CA SER A 325 -12.74 -10.03 9.60
C SER A 325 -13.93 -10.47 10.47
N SER A 326 -14.03 -11.76 10.80
CA SER A 326 -15.12 -12.27 11.66
C SER A 326 -15.03 -11.70 13.07
N GLU A 327 -13.82 -11.61 13.63
CA GLU A 327 -13.61 -11.07 14.98
C GLU A 327 -13.87 -9.55 15.03
N GLU A 328 -13.39 -8.80 14.02
CA GLU A 328 -13.67 -7.37 13.88
C GLU A 328 -15.17 -7.10 13.72
N TRP A 329 -15.86 -7.89 12.88
CA TRP A 329 -17.31 -7.84 12.74
C TRP A 329 -18.04 -8.08 14.06
N ALA A 330 -17.62 -9.08 14.83
CA ALA A 330 -18.22 -9.38 16.13
C ALA A 330 -18.04 -8.19 17.11
N ALA A 331 -16.86 -7.59 17.16
CA ALA A 331 -16.60 -6.42 18.00
C ALA A 331 -17.42 -5.19 17.60
N LEU A 332 -17.53 -4.91 16.30
CA LEU A 332 -18.28 -3.76 15.77
C LEU A 332 -19.81 -3.93 15.89
N THR A 333 -20.30 -5.17 15.87
CA THR A 333 -21.75 -5.45 15.91
C THR A 333 -22.28 -5.83 17.30
N ALA A 334 -21.38 -5.98 18.29
CA ALA A 334 -21.72 -6.29 19.67
C ALA A 334 -22.71 -5.26 20.25
N PRO A 335 -23.77 -5.69 20.96
CA PRO A 335 -24.75 -4.77 21.55
C PRO A 335 -24.15 -3.81 22.59
N ALA A 336 -23.15 -4.29 23.35
CA ALA A 336 -22.41 -3.54 24.35
C ALA A 336 -20.92 -3.83 24.16
N PRO A 337 -20.25 -3.14 23.23
CA PRO A 337 -18.85 -3.35 22.94
C PRO A 337 -17.99 -2.87 24.11
N GLU A 338 -17.02 -3.68 24.51
CA GLU A 338 -16.07 -3.30 25.56
C GLU A 338 -15.15 -2.19 25.05
N ALA A 339 -15.08 -1.08 25.77
CA ALA A 339 -14.16 0.00 25.45
C ALA A 339 -12.76 -0.33 25.97
N THR A 340 -11.76 -0.28 25.10
CA THR A 340 -10.36 -0.42 25.47
C THR A 340 -9.62 0.90 25.27
N ARG A 341 -8.31 0.92 25.57
CA ARG A 341 -7.47 2.10 25.33
C ARG A 341 -7.51 2.53 23.86
N ASP A 342 -7.55 1.55 22.96
CA ASP A 342 -7.28 1.72 21.53
C ASP A 342 -8.52 1.45 20.64
N PHE A 343 -9.65 1.07 21.26
CA PHE A 343 -10.93 0.80 20.60
C PHE A 343 -12.09 1.37 21.43
N VAL A 344 -12.79 2.37 20.88
CA VAL A 344 -13.99 2.96 21.49
C VAL A 344 -15.04 3.14 20.41
N VAL A 345 -16.22 2.56 20.64
CA VAL A 345 -17.33 2.64 19.69
C VAL A 345 -18.64 2.94 20.40
N ARG A 346 -19.57 3.57 19.67
CA ARG A 346 -20.88 3.98 20.15
C ARG A 346 -21.94 3.73 19.09
N HIS A 347 -23.01 3.05 19.47
CA HIS A 347 -24.16 2.84 18.60
C HIS A 347 -24.97 4.13 18.46
N THR A 348 -25.46 4.39 17.24
CA THR A 348 -26.34 5.51 16.94
C THR A 348 -27.35 5.10 15.85
N ASP A 349 -28.19 6.02 15.41
CA ASP A 349 -29.12 5.83 14.31
C ASP A 349 -28.92 6.94 13.26
N LEU A 350 -29.86 7.08 12.33
CA LEU A 350 -29.81 8.13 11.29
C LEU A 350 -30.56 9.42 11.71
N GLY A 351 -31.17 9.47 12.90
CA GLY A 351 -32.06 10.54 13.33
C GLY A 351 -33.43 10.54 12.66
N LEU A 352 -33.77 9.49 11.92
CA LEU A 352 -34.97 9.44 11.05
C LEU A 352 -36.19 8.80 11.72
N ALA A 353 -36.20 8.63 13.05
CA ALA A 353 -37.30 7.94 13.75
C ALA A 353 -38.63 8.72 13.69
N GLY A 354 -38.57 10.05 13.62
CA GLY A 354 -39.76 10.92 13.46
C GLY A 354 -40.14 11.20 12.00
N GLU A 355 -39.31 10.80 11.04
CA GLU A 355 -39.49 11.10 9.62
C GLU A 355 -40.36 10.04 8.96
N ASN A 356 -41.56 10.44 8.52
CA ASN A 356 -42.53 9.58 7.85
C ASN A 356 -42.68 9.87 6.35
N GLN A 357 -41.89 10.80 5.82
CA GLN A 357 -41.91 11.19 4.42
C GLN A 357 -40.75 10.58 3.65
N ALA A 358 -41.00 10.30 2.37
CA ALA A 358 -39.93 10.00 1.43
C ALA A 358 -39.04 11.24 1.21
N PRO A 359 -37.73 11.08 0.91
CA PRO A 359 -37.00 9.82 0.73
C PRO A 359 -36.50 9.17 2.04
N TRP A 360 -36.69 9.83 3.19
CA TRP A 360 -36.09 9.45 4.47
C TRP A 360 -36.58 8.12 5.02
N THR A 361 -37.87 7.82 4.88
CA THR A 361 -38.43 6.51 5.25
C THR A 361 -37.80 5.38 4.46
N THR A 362 -37.69 5.54 3.14
CA THR A 362 -37.08 4.55 2.24
C THR A 362 -35.60 4.35 2.57
N LEU A 363 -34.86 5.43 2.85
CA LEU A 363 -33.46 5.33 3.28
C LEU A 363 -33.33 4.57 4.60
N ARG A 364 -34.16 4.88 5.60
CA ARG A 364 -34.16 4.22 6.91
C ARG A 364 -34.39 2.71 6.79
N GLU A 365 -35.23 2.25 5.86
CA GLU A 365 -35.49 0.82 5.64
C GLU A 365 -34.34 0.06 4.97
N ARG A 366 -33.36 0.76 4.39
CA ARG A 366 -32.20 0.14 3.72
C ARG A 366 -31.00 -0.03 4.65
N ILE A 367 -30.93 0.74 5.74
CA ILE A 367 -29.81 0.77 6.67
C ILE A 367 -30.13 -0.07 7.91
N GLY A 368 -29.17 -0.88 8.34
CA GLY A 368 -29.26 -1.70 9.55
C GLY A 368 -28.75 -0.95 10.79
N LYS A 369 -27.48 -1.17 11.15
CA LYS A 369 -26.82 -0.53 12.30
C LYS A 369 -25.92 0.61 11.84
N VAL A 370 -25.85 1.67 12.65
CA VAL A 370 -24.84 2.73 12.54
C VAL A 370 -24.01 2.73 13.83
N VAL A 371 -22.70 2.62 13.68
CA VAL A 371 -21.76 2.63 14.81
C VAL A 371 -20.68 3.66 14.54
N LEU A 372 -20.53 4.59 15.46
CA LEU A 372 -19.45 5.56 15.45
C LEU A 372 -18.26 4.96 16.15
N VAL A 373 -17.10 5.04 15.52
CA VAL A 373 -15.83 4.56 16.05
C VAL A 373 -15.06 5.79 16.50
N ASP A 374 -15.22 6.17 17.77
CA ASP A 374 -14.58 7.34 18.37
C ASP A 374 -13.06 7.19 18.48
N ARG A 375 -12.58 5.94 18.60
CA ARG A 375 -11.15 5.61 18.60
C ARG A 375 -10.91 4.23 18.01
N LEU A 376 -9.92 4.15 17.12
CA LEU A 376 -9.48 2.93 16.47
C LEU A 376 -7.96 2.92 16.30
N ARG A 377 -7.29 1.86 16.73
CA ARG A 377 -5.90 1.57 16.35
C ARG A 377 -5.89 0.49 15.26
N GLU A 378 -5.17 0.75 14.18
CA GLU A 378 -4.88 -0.23 13.13
C GLU A 378 -3.37 -0.47 13.08
N VAL A 379 -2.97 -1.73 13.07
CA VAL A 379 -1.59 -2.13 12.79
C VAL A 379 -1.49 -2.60 11.35
N ARG A 380 -0.57 -2.00 10.58
CA ARG A 380 -0.29 -2.35 9.18
C ARG A 380 1.12 -2.89 9.04
N ALA A 381 1.26 -4.11 8.54
CA ALA A 381 2.53 -4.78 8.33
C ALA A 381 2.81 -5.00 6.84
N LEU A 382 4.01 -4.64 6.37
CA LEU A 382 4.45 -4.92 5.01
C LEU A 382 5.17 -6.28 4.97
N GLN A 383 4.57 -7.25 4.31
CA GLN A 383 5.18 -8.57 4.11
C GLN A 383 6.25 -8.54 3.02
N GLY A 384 6.04 -7.72 1.98
CA GLY A 384 6.89 -7.63 0.82
C GLY A 384 6.19 -6.97 -0.36
N PHE A 385 6.62 -7.26 -1.58
CA PHE A 385 6.05 -6.66 -2.78
C PHE A 385 6.22 -7.55 -4.02
N THR A 386 5.48 -7.23 -5.08
CA THR A 386 5.69 -7.74 -6.44
C THR A 386 5.91 -6.58 -7.41
N ARG A 387 6.40 -6.86 -8.62
CA ARG A 387 6.62 -5.87 -9.69
C ARG A 387 6.16 -6.43 -11.03
N VAL A 388 5.96 -5.57 -12.03
CA VAL A 388 5.43 -5.90 -13.37
C VAL A 388 3.95 -6.27 -13.33
N ALA A 389 3.59 -7.22 -12.49
CA ALA A 389 2.23 -7.62 -12.22
C ALA A 389 2.12 -8.11 -10.75
N PRO A 390 0.95 -8.00 -10.12
CA PRO A 390 0.76 -8.45 -8.75
C PRO A 390 0.92 -9.97 -8.53
N ASP A 391 0.79 -10.80 -9.56
CA ASP A 391 1.05 -12.27 -9.54
C ASP A 391 2.51 -12.64 -9.87
N ALA A 392 3.37 -11.65 -10.08
CA ALA A 392 4.79 -11.90 -10.31
C ALA A 392 5.47 -12.48 -9.05
N THR A 393 6.76 -12.78 -9.15
CA THR A 393 7.51 -13.35 -8.03
C THR A 393 7.47 -12.41 -6.83
N PHE A 394 6.97 -12.93 -5.71
CA PHE A 394 6.94 -12.24 -4.44
C PHE A 394 8.36 -11.99 -3.90
N VAL A 395 8.66 -10.74 -3.58
CA VAL A 395 9.89 -10.32 -2.92
C VAL A 395 9.59 -9.98 -1.46
N PRO A 396 10.12 -10.73 -0.48
CA PRO A 396 9.90 -10.45 0.93
C PRO A 396 10.54 -9.11 1.36
N ALA A 397 9.95 -8.45 2.36
CA ALA A 397 10.50 -7.24 2.97
C ALA A 397 11.90 -7.47 3.56
N ASP A 398 12.16 -8.69 4.07
CA ASP A 398 13.51 -9.17 4.34
C ASP A 398 14.09 -9.89 3.11
N THR A 399 14.85 -9.15 2.31
CA THR A 399 15.54 -9.72 1.15
C THR A 399 16.62 -10.74 1.52
N SER A 400 17.11 -10.75 2.76
CA SER A 400 18.11 -11.70 3.23
C SER A 400 17.51 -13.03 3.74
N ARG A 401 16.20 -13.05 4.03
CA ARG A 401 15.43 -14.19 4.57
C ARG A 401 15.98 -14.78 5.88
N ARG A 402 16.41 -13.89 6.76
CA ARG A 402 17.03 -14.17 8.05
C ARG A 402 16.17 -13.76 9.24
N LEU A 403 15.28 -12.80 9.04
CA LEU A 403 14.48 -12.18 10.08
C LEU A 403 13.08 -12.82 10.15
N ARG A 404 12.53 -12.88 11.36
CA ARG A 404 11.19 -13.44 11.62
C ARG A 404 10.14 -12.39 11.93
N TRP A 405 10.51 -11.12 11.98
CA TRP A 405 9.61 -9.99 12.20
C TRP A 405 9.35 -9.23 10.89
N LEU A 406 8.29 -8.44 10.86
CA LEU A 406 7.94 -7.60 9.70
C LEU A 406 7.91 -6.10 10.07
N PRO A 407 8.24 -5.21 9.12
CA PRO A 407 8.08 -3.78 9.32
C PRO A 407 6.58 -3.46 9.41
N ALA A 408 6.19 -2.76 10.47
CA ALA A 408 4.82 -2.33 10.66
C ALA A 408 4.73 -0.92 11.22
N VAL A 409 3.55 -0.34 11.10
CA VAL A 409 3.19 0.96 11.64
C VAL A 409 1.84 0.83 12.35
N GLU A 410 1.68 1.61 13.41
CA GLU A 410 0.38 1.81 14.04
C GLU A 410 -0.21 3.13 13.57
N VAL A 411 -1.50 3.11 13.29
CA VAL A 411 -2.28 4.28 12.88
C VAL A 411 -3.45 4.37 13.83
N TYR A 412 -3.68 5.57 14.38
CA TYR A 412 -4.82 5.84 15.21
C TYR A 412 -5.83 6.65 14.41
N GLY A 413 -7.10 6.44 14.67
CA GLY A 413 -8.14 7.06 13.90
C GLY A 413 -9.52 6.98 14.51
N GLU A 414 -10.46 7.38 13.70
CA GLU A 414 -11.88 7.43 13.96
C GLU A 414 -12.62 6.90 12.72
N GLY A 415 -13.88 6.53 12.85
CA GLY A 415 -14.61 5.91 11.76
C GLY A 415 -16.12 5.91 11.91
N VAL A 416 -16.79 5.56 10.81
CA VAL A 416 -18.22 5.30 10.75
C VAL A 416 -18.39 3.90 10.17
N PHE A 417 -18.98 3.01 10.96
CA PHE A 417 -19.37 1.68 10.55
C PHE A 417 -20.88 1.64 10.30
N LEU A 418 -21.26 0.99 9.19
CA LEU A 418 -22.63 0.88 8.76
C LEU A 418 -22.91 -0.53 8.26
N THR A 419 -24.06 -1.08 8.63
CA THR A 419 -24.60 -2.30 8.01
C THR A 419 -25.82 -1.98 7.18
N LEU A 420 -26.10 -2.82 6.18
CA LEU A 420 -27.37 -2.79 5.45
C LEU A 420 -28.42 -3.63 6.19
N ASP A 421 -29.69 -3.39 5.89
CA ASP A 421 -30.76 -4.25 6.37
C ASP A 421 -30.64 -5.65 5.75
N ALA A 422 -30.55 -6.68 6.60
CA ALA A 422 -30.28 -8.05 6.17
C ALA A 422 -31.44 -8.64 5.34
N GLY A 423 -32.69 -8.28 5.66
CA GLY A 423 -33.87 -8.74 4.94
C GLY A 423 -33.93 -8.16 3.53
N ARG A 424 -33.86 -6.83 3.41
CA ARG A 424 -33.82 -6.12 2.13
C ARG A 424 -32.64 -6.55 1.27
N LEU A 425 -31.46 -6.76 1.88
CA LEU A 425 -30.28 -7.23 1.16
C LEU A 425 -30.49 -8.63 0.60
N THR A 426 -31.00 -9.56 1.42
CA THR A 426 -31.29 -10.94 0.99
C THR A 426 -32.30 -10.99 -0.15
N ASP A 427 -33.35 -10.17 -0.10
CA ASP A 427 -34.35 -10.08 -1.15
C ASP A 427 -33.75 -9.53 -2.45
N TRP A 428 -32.94 -8.47 -2.37
CA TRP A 428 -32.26 -7.89 -3.53
C TRP A 428 -31.26 -8.86 -4.17
N GLU A 429 -30.51 -9.63 -3.36
CA GLU A 429 -29.56 -10.65 -3.84
C GLU A 429 -30.24 -11.79 -4.62
N ARG A 430 -31.54 -12.03 -4.40
CA ARG A 430 -32.29 -13.07 -5.10
C ARG A 430 -32.70 -12.67 -6.52
N VAL A 431 -32.67 -11.37 -6.83
CA VAL A 431 -33.06 -10.86 -8.16
C VAL A 431 -32.13 -11.39 -9.24
N THR A 432 -32.71 -11.99 -10.28
CA THR A 432 -31.96 -12.65 -11.37
C THR A 432 -31.01 -11.69 -12.09
N ALA A 433 -31.44 -10.45 -12.36
CA ALA A 433 -30.61 -9.44 -13.03
C ALA A 433 -29.35 -9.09 -12.22
N VAL A 434 -29.49 -8.91 -10.90
CA VAL A 434 -28.38 -8.67 -9.96
C VAL A 434 -27.38 -9.83 -9.98
N ARG A 435 -27.89 -11.06 -9.85
CA ARG A 435 -27.06 -12.27 -9.84
C ARG A 435 -26.31 -12.45 -11.16
N ASN A 436 -26.99 -12.27 -12.30
CA ASN A 436 -26.36 -12.42 -13.62
C ASN A 436 -25.25 -11.39 -13.84
N ARG A 437 -25.45 -10.15 -13.38
CA ARG A 437 -24.42 -9.10 -13.47
C ARG A 437 -23.16 -9.46 -12.68
N VAL A 438 -23.32 -9.94 -11.44
CA VAL A 438 -22.22 -10.35 -10.57
C VAL A 438 -21.55 -11.64 -11.07
N LEU A 439 -22.31 -12.58 -11.64
CA LEU A 439 -21.76 -13.77 -12.28
C LEU A 439 -20.81 -13.42 -13.43
N GLY A 440 -21.09 -12.36 -14.18
CA GLY A 440 -20.16 -11.84 -15.18
C GLY A 440 -18.82 -11.41 -14.57
N ILE A 441 -18.86 -10.66 -13.46
CA ILE A 441 -17.65 -10.25 -12.73
C ILE A 441 -16.92 -11.48 -12.19
N ARG A 442 -17.65 -12.46 -11.64
CA ARG A 442 -17.06 -13.71 -11.15
C ARG A 442 -16.34 -14.47 -12.25
N ALA A 443 -16.91 -14.56 -13.44
CA ALA A 443 -16.28 -15.23 -14.56
C ALA A 443 -14.96 -14.56 -14.97
N ASP A 444 -14.89 -13.22 -14.90
CA ASP A 444 -13.63 -12.48 -15.10
C ASP A 444 -12.64 -12.74 -13.96
N LEU A 445 -13.10 -12.77 -12.72
CA LEU A 445 -12.29 -13.10 -11.55
C LEU A 445 -11.69 -14.50 -11.65
N ASP A 446 -12.45 -15.49 -12.11
CA ASP A 446 -11.98 -16.87 -12.31
C ASP A 446 -10.87 -16.98 -13.36
N ARG A 447 -10.83 -16.06 -14.32
CA ARG A 447 -9.74 -15.94 -15.32
C ARG A 447 -8.62 -15.00 -14.87
N SER A 448 -8.82 -14.27 -13.77
CA SER A 448 -7.87 -13.29 -13.28
C SER A 448 -6.85 -13.94 -12.37
N PHE A 449 -5.58 -13.56 -12.56
CA PHE A 449 -4.50 -13.92 -11.65
C PHE A 449 -4.63 -13.28 -10.26
N GLN A 450 -5.60 -12.38 -10.05
CA GLN A 450 -5.92 -11.82 -8.73
C GLN A 450 -6.86 -12.70 -7.89
N LYS A 451 -7.33 -13.83 -8.44
CA LYS A 451 -8.31 -14.70 -7.78
C LYS A 451 -7.93 -15.01 -6.33
N ASP A 452 -6.77 -15.60 -6.09
CA ASP A 452 -6.36 -16.02 -4.75
C ASP A 452 -6.29 -14.86 -3.75
N ARG A 453 -5.81 -13.68 -4.21
CA ARG A 453 -5.73 -12.46 -3.39
C ARG A 453 -7.13 -11.93 -3.05
N LEU A 454 -8.04 -11.91 -4.02
CA LEU A 454 -9.38 -11.36 -3.85
C LEU A 454 -10.28 -12.34 -3.09
N GLU A 455 -10.13 -13.64 -3.27
CA GLU A 455 -10.86 -14.67 -2.50
C GLU A 455 -10.51 -14.66 -1.00
N ALA A 456 -9.32 -14.14 -0.62
CA ALA A 456 -9.02 -13.88 0.78
C ALA A 456 -9.96 -12.84 1.42
N HIS A 457 -10.54 -11.92 0.64
CA HIS A 457 -11.47 -10.89 1.08
C HIS A 457 -12.93 -11.28 0.80
N THR A 458 -13.22 -11.79 -0.39
CA THR A 458 -14.58 -12.13 -0.83
C THR A 458 -15.07 -13.47 -0.27
N GLY A 459 -14.15 -14.34 0.15
CA GLY A 459 -14.42 -15.77 0.25
C GLY A 459 -14.36 -16.47 -1.12
N THR A 460 -14.59 -17.78 -1.13
CA THR A 460 -14.53 -18.62 -2.35
C THR A 460 -15.61 -18.29 -3.38
N VAL A 461 -16.69 -17.63 -2.95
CA VAL A 461 -17.81 -17.21 -3.80
C VAL A 461 -17.95 -15.70 -3.74
N LEU A 462 -17.95 -15.05 -4.91
CA LEU A 462 -18.22 -13.61 -5.01
C LEU A 462 -19.73 -13.37 -4.88
N ALA A 463 -20.17 -12.88 -3.72
CA ALA A 463 -21.56 -12.54 -3.46
C ALA A 463 -21.91 -11.11 -3.96
N PRO A 464 -23.16 -10.83 -4.40
CA PRO A 464 -23.56 -9.49 -4.80
C PRO A 464 -23.36 -8.43 -3.71
N ARG A 465 -23.62 -8.77 -2.43
CA ARG A 465 -23.34 -7.88 -1.30
C ARG A 465 -21.90 -7.38 -1.25
N PHE A 466 -20.91 -8.17 -1.68
CA PHE A 466 -19.51 -7.74 -1.66
C PHE A 466 -19.31 -6.58 -2.63
N VAL A 467 -19.74 -6.73 -3.89
CA VAL A 467 -19.60 -5.69 -4.91
C VAL A 467 -20.40 -4.44 -4.52
N LEU A 468 -21.60 -4.62 -3.96
CA LEU A 468 -22.44 -3.54 -3.43
C LEU A 468 -21.74 -2.77 -2.32
N LEU A 469 -21.33 -3.44 -1.23
CA LEU A 469 -20.73 -2.81 -0.05
C LEU A 469 -19.39 -2.17 -0.35
N HIS A 470 -18.57 -2.82 -1.19
CA HIS A 470 -17.30 -2.26 -1.63
C HIS A 470 -17.50 -0.99 -2.47
N THR A 471 -18.45 -1.01 -3.41
CA THR A 471 -18.77 0.18 -4.20
C THR A 471 -19.38 1.29 -3.33
N LEU A 472 -20.25 0.92 -2.39
CA LEU A 472 -20.86 1.85 -1.43
C LEU A 472 -19.80 2.53 -0.57
N ALA A 473 -18.83 1.79 -0.06
CA ALA A 473 -17.71 2.32 0.73
C ALA A 473 -16.86 3.30 -0.09
N HIS A 474 -16.61 3.00 -1.37
CA HIS A 474 -15.93 3.93 -2.27
C HIS A 474 -16.68 5.25 -2.45
N LEU A 475 -17.98 5.18 -2.71
CA LEU A 475 -18.83 6.36 -2.90
C LEU A 475 -18.95 7.16 -1.60
N LEU A 476 -19.07 6.48 -0.45
CA LEU A 476 -19.13 7.09 0.87
C LEU A 476 -17.82 7.79 1.23
N ILE A 477 -16.65 7.20 0.96
CA ILE A 477 -15.34 7.86 1.15
C ILE A 477 -15.28 9.17 0.34
N ARG A 478 -15.75 9.16 -0.91
CA ARG A 478 -15.75 10.38 -1.75
C ARG A 478 -16.65 11.45 -1.15
N GLN A 479 -17.86 11.10 -0.73
CA GLN A 479 -18.78 12.05 -0.10
C GLN A 479 -18.24 12.59 1.23
N LEU A 480 -17.80 11.70 2.12
CA LEU A 480 -17.23 12.10 3.42
C LEU A 480 -15.96 12.93 3.26
N SER A 481 -15.12 12.66 2.26
CA SER A 481 -13.93 13.50 2.00
C SER A 481 -14.29 14.95 1.67
N PHE A 482 -15.43 15.17 1.00
CA PHE A 482 -15.92 16.50 0.67
C PHE A 482 -16.49 17.21 1.91
N GLU A 483 -17.17 16.48 2.80
CA GLU A 483 -17.89 17.06 3.94
C GLU A 483 -17.04 17.17 5.22
N SER A 484 -16.16 16.21 5.48
CA SER A 484 -15.32 16.16 6.68
C SER A 484 -13.99 16.91 6.54
N GLY A 485 -13.64 17.35 5.31
CA GLY A 485 -12.36 18.01 5.00
C GLY A 485 -11.14 17.08 4.96
N TYR A 486 -11.30 15.77 5.15
CA TYR A 486 -10.23 14.80 4.93
C TYR A 486 -10.01 14.60 3.43
N THR A 487 -8.76 14.43 3.01
CA THR A 487 -8.52 13.99 1.62
C THR A 487 -8.93 12.53 1.47
N THR A 488 -9.36 12.11 0.27
CA THR A 488 -9.70 10.70 -0.01
C THR A 488 -8.55 9.75 0.36
N ALA A 489 -7.30 10.15 0.12
CA ALA A 489 -6.11 9.35 0.46
C ALA A 489 -5.88 9.18 1.98
N SER A 490 -6.56 9.99 2.80
CA SER A 490 -6.54 9.92 4.27
C SER A 490 -7.70 9.12 4.86
N LEU A 491 -8.62 8.63 4.03
CA LEU A 491 -9.70 7.74 4.41
C LEU A 491 -9.47 6.36 3.80
N ARG A 492 -9.90 5.32 4.51
CA ARG A 492 -9.80 3.93 4.10
C ARG A 492 -11.08 3.19 4.43
N GLU A 493 -11.36 2.17 3.64
CA GLU A 493 -12.49 1.27 3.85
C GLU A 493 -12.04 -0.08 4.40
N ARG A 494 -12.96 -0.73 5.12
CA ARG A 494 -12.92 -2.15 5.44
C ARG A 494 -14.29 -2.75 5.18
N VAL A 495 -14.35 -3.78 4.35
CA VAL A 495 -15.61 -4.35 3.85
C VAL A 495 -15.86 -5.72 4.50
N TYR A 496 -17.02 -5.86 5.13
CA TYR A 496 -17.48 -7.09 5.78
C TYR A 496 -18.69 -7.63 5.01
N ALA A 497 -18.42 -8.56 4.09
CA ALA A 497 -19.43 -9.03 3.13
C ALA A 497 -19.39 -10.54 2.88
N ARG A 498 -18.82 -11.31 3.81
CA ARG A 498 -18.79 -12.77 3.78
C ARG A 498 -20.18 -13.36 4.04
N ALA A 499 -20.78 -13.92 3.00
CA ALA A 499 -22.11 -14.54 3.08
C ALA A 499 -22.14 -15.77 4.02
N ASP A 500 -21.04 -16.52 4.11
CA ASP A 500 -20.89 -17.66 5.03
C ASP A 500 -20.86 -17.25 6.52
N ARG A 501 -20.68 -15.95 6.80
CA ARG A 501 -20.58 -15.36 8.14
C ARG A 501 -21.67 -14.34 8.44
N ASP A 502 -22.67 -14.25 7.56
CA ASP A 502 -23.76 -13.26 7.63
C ASP A 502 -23.29 -11.80 7.78
N GLN A 503 -22.17 -11.47 7.14
CA GLN A 503 -21.66 -10.11 7.14
C GLN A 503 -22.34 -9.28 6.05
N ALA A 504 -22.67 -8.03 6.39
CA ALA A 504 -23.38 -7.10 5.53
C ALA A 504 -23.08 -5.63 5.87
N GLY A 505 -21.81 -5.28 6.08
CA GLY A 505 -21.44 -3.92 6.45
C GLY A 505 -20.09 -3.46 5.96
N LEU A 506 -19.81 -2.20 6.22
CA LEU A 506 -18.58 -1.52 5.85
C LEU A 506 -18.17 -0.56 6.96
N LEU A 507 -16.86 -0.35 7.10
CA LEU A 507 -16.26 0.67 7.95
C LEU A 507 -15.51 1.65 7.06
N VAL A 508 -15.82 2.94 7.16
CA VAL A 508 -14.96 4.01 6.64
C VAL A 508 -14.25 4.66 7.82
N TYR A 509 -12.93 4.72 7.76
CA TYR A 509 -12.11 5.19 8.87
C TYR A 509 -10.90 5.98 8.39
N THR A 510 -10.30 6.75 9.30
CA THR A 510 -9.13 7.55 8.97
C THR A 510 -7.87 6.68 8.89
N ALA A 511 -7.07 6.93 7.84
CA ALA A 511 -5.93 6.10 7.46
C ALA A 511 -4.57 6.72 7.80
N ALA A 512 -4.55 7.90 8.42
CA ALA A 512 -3.35 8.73 8.59
C ALA A 512 -3.32 9.55 9.90
N GLY A 513 -4.07 9.18 10.92
CA GLY A 513 -3.96 9.84 12.24
C GLY A 513 -2.66 9.43 12.94
N ASP A 514 -1.96 10.43 13.47
CA ASP A 514 -0.82 10.22 14.37
C ASP A 514 -1.33 10.09 15.82
N ALA A 515 -0.43 9.85 16.76
CA ALA A 515 -0.77 9.70 18.18
C ALA A 515 -1.42 10.97 18.79
N ALA A 516 -1.44 12.12 18.09
CA ALA A 516 -2.13 13.32 18.54
C ALA A 516 -3.65 13.26 18.29
N GLY A 517 -4.14 12.25 17.57
CA GLY A 517 -5.56 11.99 17.35
C GLY A 517 -6.17 12.74 16.16
N THR A 518 -7.38 12.35 15.80
CA THR A 518 -8.22 13.04 14.82
C THR A 518 -9.02 14.16 15.50
N LEU A 519 -9.40 15.19 14.75
CA LEU A 519 -10.19 16.32 15.29
C LEU A 519 -11.70 16.02 15.38
N GLY A 520 -12.13 14.75 15.29
CA GLY A 520 -13.55 14.37 15.38
C GLY A 520 -14.35 14.52 14.08
N GLY A 521 -13.71 14.91 12.97
CA GLY A 521 -14.40 15.30 11.75
C GLY A 521 -15.26 14.19 11.13
N LEU A 522 -14.81 12.94 11.16
CA LEU A 522 -15.55 11.83 10.56
C LEU A 522 -16.69 11.35 11.46
N VAL A 523 -16.44 11.28 12.77
CA VAL A 523 -17.46 10.91 13.78
C VAL A 523 -18.59 11.93 13.79
N GLN A 524 -18.26 13.23 13.71
CA GLN A 524 -19.26 14.30 13.63
C GLN A 524 -20.16 14.17 12.39
N GLN A 525 -19.60 13.77 11.23
CA GLN A 525 -20.41 13.50 10.03
C GLN A 525 -21.26 12.22 10.17
N GLY A 526 -20.84 11.29 11.03
CA GLY A 526 -21.61 10.09 11.35
C GLY A 526 -22.79 10.34 12.29
N GLU A 527 -22.82 11.46 13.00
CA GLU A 527 -23.91 11.79 13.94
C GLU A 527 -25.18 12.25 13.21
N PRO A 528 -26.37 11.94 13.75
CA PRO A 528 -27.62 12.51 13.27
C PRO A 528 -27.66 14.05 13.32
N PRO A 529 -28.28 14.73 12.34
CA PRO A 529 -28.86 14.18 11.11
C PRO A 529 -27.86 14.03 9.95
N HIS A 530 -26.59 14.42 10.14
CA HIS A 530 -25.62 14.58 9.06
C HIS A 530 -25.44 13.32 8.19
N LEU A 531 -25.32 12.14 8.80
CA LEU A 531 -25.08 10.91 8.06
C LEU A 531 -26.22 10.58 7.08
N ALA A 532 -27.47 10.87 7.46
CA ALA A 532 -28.60 10.65 6.56
C ALA A 532 -28.50 11.51 5.31
N GLU A 533 -28.16 12.80 5.47
CA GLU A 533 -27.94 13.73 4.37
C GLU A 533 -26.74 13.32 3.50
N THR A 534 -25.62 12.93 4.13
CA THR A 534 -24.44 12.39 3.46
C THR A 534 -24.80 11.20 2.57
N LEU A 535 -25.56 10.23 3.10
CA LEU A 535 -25.97 9.05 2.35
C LEU A 535 -26.86 9.41 1.16
N LEU A 536 -27.84 10.30 1.36
CA LEU A 536 -28.72 10.75 0.28
C LEU A 536 -27.93 11.44 -0.84
N ARG A 537 -27.07 12.40 -0.51
CA ARG A 537 -26.21 13.11 -1.48
C ARG A 537 -25.26 12.16 -2.20
N MET A 538 -24.69 11.19 -1.49
CA MET A 538 -23.83 10.17 -2.07
C MET A 538 -24.59 9.32 -3.10
N ILE A 539 -25.81 8.88 -2.78
CA ILE A 539 -26.67 8.10 -3.69
C ILE A 539 -27.02 8.94 -4.93
N GLU A 540 -27.38 10.21 -4.76
CA GLU A 540 -27.65 11.13 -5.87
C GLU A 540 -26.43 11.35 -6.76
N ALA A 541 -25.26 11.60 -6.17
CA ALA A 541 -24.00 11.76 -6.90
C ALA A 541 -23.62 10.48 -7.65
N ALA A 542 -23.85 9.31 -7.04
CA ALA A 542 -23.55 8.01 -7.64
C ALA A 542 -24.40 7.69 -8.87
N ALA A 543 -25.55 8.35 -9.05
CA ALA A 543 -26.39 8.20 -10.25
C ALA A 543 -25.80 8.83 -11.50
N TRP A 544 -24.82 9.73 -11.37
CA TRP A 544 -24.23 10.44 -12.50
C TRP A 544 -22.76 10.08 -12.74
N CYS A 545 -22.42 9.74 -13.99
CA CYS A 545 -21.05 9.66 -14.45
C CYS A 545 -20.89 10.39 -15.79
N SER A 546 -19.83 11.19 -15.92
CA SER A 546 -19.53 11.91 -17.18
C SER A 546 -19.21 11.00 -18.36
N ALA A 547 -18.95 9.72 -18.10
CA ALA A 547 -18.69 8.69 -19.10
C ALA A 547 -19.92 7.80 -19.38
N ASP A 548 -21.11 8.16 -18.88
CA ASP A 548 -22.34 7.44 -19.23
C ASP A 548 -22.79 7.72 -20.66
N PRO A 549 -23.45 6.75 -21.33
CA PRO A 549 -23.85 5.42 -20.82
C PRO A 549 -22.72 4.37 -20.84
N LEU A 550 -21.60 4.66 -21.51
CA LEU A 550 -20.50 3.70 -21.70
C LEU A 550 -19.97 3.13 -20.39
N CYS A 551 -19.89 3.93 -19.32
CA CYS A 551 -19.46 3.49 -18.01
C CYS A 551 -20.44 2.48 -17.40
N ALA A 552 -21.73 2.81 -17.33
CA ALA A 552 -22.76 1.97 -16.70
C ALA A 552 -22.99 0.65 -17.44
N GLU A 553 -22.98 0.69 -18.78
CA GLU A 553 -23.26 -0.45 -19.66
C GLU A 553 -22.02 -1.34 -19.91
N HIS A 554 -20.85 -0.92 -19.45
CA HIS A 554 -19.62 -1.65 -19.73
C HIS A 554 -19.62 -3.05 -19.11
N SER A 555 -19.32 -4.06 -19.93
CA SER A 555 -19.23 -5.45 -19.50
C SER A 555 -17.87 -5.82 -18.90
N GLY A 556 -16.99 -4.85 -18.65
CA GLY A 556 -15.74 -5.06 -17.93
C GLY A 556 -14.65 -4.04 -18.26
N GLN A 557 -14.07 -3.43 -17.22
CA GLN A 557 -12.94 -2.49 -17.32
C GLN A 557 -11.98 -2.65 -16.14
N GLY A 558 -10.91 -1.86 -16.18
CA GLY A 558 -9.90 -1.82 -15.12
C GLY A 558 -9.06 -3.09 -15.09
N PHE A 559 -8.46 -3.33 -13.94
CA PHE A 559 -7.50 -4.42 -13.79
C PHE A 559 -8.20 -5.78 -13.85
N GLY A 560 -7.75 -6.64 -14.77
CA GLY A 560 -8.32 -7.98 -14.96
C GLY A 560 -9.79 -7.99 -15.40
N ASN A 561 -10.30 -6.88 -15.97
CA ASN A 561 -11.70 -6.74 -16.37
C ASN A 561 -12.70 -6.78 -15.19
N LEU A 562 -12.24 -6.50 -13.97
CA LEU A 562 -12.98 -6.76 -12.73
C LEU A 562 -13.96 -5.65 -12.31
N ASN A 563 -13.98 -4.52 -13.02
CA ASN A 563 -14.91 -3.42 -12.75
C ASN A 563 -16.01 -3.37 -13.80
N ARG A 564 -17.21 -2.92 -13.41
CA ARG A 564 -18.34 -2.66 -14.31
C ARG A 564 -18.63 -1.16 -14.32
N GLY A 565 -19.73 -0.68 -13.74
CA GLY A 565 -20.05 0.75 -13.64
C GLY A 565 -19.15 1.55 -12.70
N ALA A 566 -17.82 1.50 -12.91
CA ALA A 566 -16.82 2.11 -12.04
C ALA A 566 -15.58 2.58 -12.82
N CYS A 567 -15.37 3.89 -12.86
CA CYS A 567 -14.20 4.54 -13.47
C CYS A 567 -13.63 5.65 -12.57
N HIS A 568 -12.52 6.27 -12.99
CA HIS A 568 -11.86 7.35 -12.24
C HIS A 568 -12.78 8.55 -11.96
N ALA A 569 -13.76 8.80 -12.83
CA ALA A 569 -14.70 9.91 -12.65
C ALA A 569 -15.69 9.66 -11.50
N CYS A 570 -16.15 8.43 -11.29
CA CYS A 570 -17.26 8.14 -10.38
C CYS A 570 -16.87 7.35 -9.13
N ALA A 571 -16.00 6.32 -9.22
CA ALA A 571 -15.89 5.31 -8.16
C ALA A 571 -14.46 4.98 -7.72
N LEU A 572 -13.43 5.15 -8.56
CA LEU A 572 -12.07 4.77 -8.16
C LEU A 572 -11.50 5.73 -7.09
N LEU A 573 -10.74 5.16 -6.17
CA LEU A 573 -10.07 5.83 -5.06
C LEU A 573 -8.54 5.72 -5.16
N PRO A 574 -7.77 6.51 -4.40
CA PRO A 574 -6.34 6.26 -4.21
C PRO A 574 -6.07 4.84 -3.69
N GLU A 575 -4.95 4.23 -4.09
CA GLU A 575 -4.58 2.85 -3.68
C GLU A 575 -4.47 2.68 -2.16
N THR A 576 -4.17 3.76 -1.43
CA THR A 576 -4.08 3.77 0.04
C THR A 576 -5.43 3.63 0.74
N SER A 577 -6.54 3.82 0.01
CA SER A 577 -7.90 3.85 0.56
C SER A 577 -8.67 2.54 0.40
N CYS A 578 -8.31 1.71 -0.59
CA CYS A 578 -9.04 0.49 -0.93
C CYS A 578 -8.22 -0.77 -0.58
N GLU A 579 -8.84 -1.75 0.08
CA GLU A 579 -8.19 -3.02 0.45
C GLU A 579 -8.00 -3.96 -0.75
N THR A 580 -8.92 -3.92 -1.72
CA THR A 580 -8.89 -4.79 -2.90
C THR A 580 -8.29 -4.11 -4.14
N GLY A 581 -7.81 -2.88 -4.02
CA GLY A 581 -7.09 -2.16 -5.08
C GLY A 581 -7.96 -1.77 -6.27
N ASN A 582 -9.13 -1.18 -6.03
CA ASN A 582 -10.06 -0.71 -7.06
C ASN A 582 -10.51 -1.82 -8.04
N THR A 583 -10.85 -3.00 -7.52
CA THR A 583 -11.39 -4.13 -8.32
C THR A 583 -12.76 -4.55 -7.78
N LEU A 584 -13.60 -5.22 -8.56
CA LEU A 584 -14.93 -5.67 -8.09
C LEU A 584 -15.83 -4.49 -7.69
N LEU A 585 -15.90 -3.46 -8.54
CA LEU A 585 -16.71 -2.25 -8.34
C LEU A 585 -17.80 -2.11 -9.40
N ASP A 586 -18.99 -1.67 -8.99
CA ASP A 586 -20.13 -1.49 -9.88
C ASP A 586 -21.24 -0.60 -9.28
N ARG A 587 -21.29 0.68 -9.67
CA ARG A 587 -22.29 1.61 -9.11
C ARG A 587 -23.72 1.26 -9.51
N VAL A 588 -23.93 0.51 -10.59
CA VAL A 588 -25.27 0.06 -11.00
C VAL A 588 -25.92 -0.80 -9.91
N LEU A 589 -25.14 -1.56 -9.14
CA LEU A 589 -25.69 -2.31 -8.01
C LEU A 589 -26.14 -1.41 -6.85
N VAL A 590 -25.62 -0.18 -6.77
CA VAL A 590 -25.99 0.82 -5.75
C VAL A 590 -27.26 1.58 -6.18
N VAL A 591 -27.25 2.18 -7.37
CA VAL A 591 -28.26 3.15 -7.80
C VAL A 591 -29.21 2.65 -8.90
N GLY A 592 -28.94 1.48 -9.48
CA GLY A 592 -29.72 0.92 -10.58
C GLY A 592 -29.25 1.38 -11.95
N GLY A 593 -29.72 0.72 -13.01
CA GLY A 593 -29.43 1.07 -14.39
C GLY A 593 -29.79 -0.03 -15.39
N GLY A 594 -30.42 0.38 -16.50
CA GLY A 594 -30.93 -0.56 -17.49
C GLY A 594 -31.98 -1.49 -16.89
N GLU A 595 -31.75 -2.80 -16.96
CA GLU A 595 -32.63 -3.84 -16.38
C GLU A 595 -32.19 -4.32 -14.99
N VAL A 596 -31.13 -3.73 -14.42
CA VAL A 596 -30.54 -4.19 -13.16
C VAL A 596 -30.94 -3.24 -12.03
N PRO A 597 -31.72 -3.72 -11.05
CA PRO A 597 -32.17 -2.86 -9.97
C PRO A 597 -31.06 -2.57 -8.95
N GLY A 598 -30.98 -1.31 -8.53
CA GLY A 598 -30.04 -0.86 -7.50
C GLY A 598 -30.59 -1.09 -6.10
N PHE A 599 -29.71 -1.33 -5.13
CA PHE A 599 -30.13 -1.50 -3.74
C PHE A 599 -30.80 -0.22 -3.16
N PHE A 600 -30.32 0.96 -3.58
CA PHE A 600 -30.86 2.27 -3.19
C PHE A 600 -31.68 2.96 -4.29
N GLU A 601 -32.08 2.23 -5.33
CA GLU A 601 -32.83 2.81 -6.45
C GLU A 601 -34.16 3.45 -6.02
N ASP A 602 -34.89 2.82 -5.10
CA ASP A 602 -36.13 3.40 -4.58
C ASP A 602 -35.89 4.71 -3.79
N VAL A 603 -34.73 4.83 -3.13
CA VAL A 603 -34.37 6.06 -2.41
C VAL A 603 -34.20 7.21 -3.40
N ILE A 604 -33.49 7.00 -4.51
CA ILE A 604 -33.28 8.07 -5.49
C ILE A 604 -34.55 8.41 -6.28
N ILE A 605 -35.38 7.41 -6.61
CA ILE A 605 -36.66 7.65 -7.28
C ILE A 605 -37.56 8.50 -6.39
N SER A 606 -37.66 8.14 -5.11
CA SER A 606 -38.48 8.86 -4.15
C SER A 606 -37.95 10.28 -3.86
N ALA A 607 -36.63 10.46 -3.78
CA ALA A 607 -36.01 11.77 -3.58
C ALA A 607 -36.30 12.73 -4.75
N ARG A 608 -36.20 12.23 -5.98
CA ARG A 608 -36.52 13.01 -7.20
C ARG A 608 -38.00 13.37 -7.29
N ALA A 609 -38.90 12.46 -6.92
CA ALA A 609 -40.33 12.75 -6.89
C ALA A 609 -40.66 13.87 -5.90
N THR A 610 -40.11 13.80 -4.68
CA THR A 610 -40.31 14.84 -3.66
C THR A 610 -39.72 16.19 -4.07
N ALA A 611 -38.59 16.21 -4.78
CA ALA A 611 -38.00 17.46 -5.27
C ALA A 611 -38.89 18.17 -6.31
N VAL A 612 -39.55 17.40 -7.20
CA VAL A 612 -40.50 17.95 -8.18
C VAL A 612 -41.73 18.54 -7.49
N ASP A 613 -42.28 17.84 -6.49
CA ASP A 613 -43.46 18.29 -5.74
C ASP A 613 -43.22 19.55 -4.89
N GLN A 614 -41.97 19.92 -4.62
CA GLN A 614 -41.61 21.14 -3.86
C GLN A 614 -41.36 22.37 -4.75
N GLU A 615 -41.17 22.16 -6.06
CA GLU A 615 -41.00 23.23 -7.05
C GLU A 615 -42.34 23.68 -7.68
N GLU A 616 -43.39 22.87 -7.54
CA GLU A 616 -44.80 23.21 -7.85
C GLU A 616 -45.49 23.91 -6.67
#